data_AF-A0A1Y3VSI0-F1
#
_entry.id   AF-A0A1Y3VSI0-F1
#
_cell.length_a   1.000
_cell.length_b   1.000
_cell.length_c   1.000
_cell.angle_alpha   90.00
_cell.angle_beta   90.00
_cell.angle_gamma   90.00
#
_symmetry.space_group_name_H-M   'P 1'
#
loop_
_entity.id
_entity.type
_entity.pdbx_description
1 polymer ?
#
loop_
_entity_poly.entity_id
_entity_poly.type
_entity_poly.pdbx_seq_one_letter_code
_entity_poly.pdbx_strand_id
1 'polypeptide(L)' 'MNKEIKLTGRSGIADEVANVAELLMSDRGAFITGTDFLIDGDTTVPYFYDPLKL' A
#
# COMPACT_ATOMS: atom_id res chain seq x y z
N MET A 1 17.94 16.51 2.78
CA MET A 1 17.08 16.37 1.58
C MET A 1 16.44 15.00 1.72
N ASN A 2 15.21 14.97 2.24
CA ASN A 2 14.57 13.77 2.76
C ASN A 2 14.04 12.96 1.58
N LYS A 3 14.74 11.87 1.24
CA LYS A 3 14.33 11.00 0.16
C LYS A 3 13.14 10.19 0.67
N GLU A 4 11.95 10.37 0.08
CA GLU A 4 10.89 9.37 0.20
C GLU A 4 11.51 8.01 -0.17
N ILE A 5 11.59 7.11 0.80
CA ILE A 5 12.10 5.76 0.56
C ILE A 5 10.91 4.95 0.02
N LYS A 6 10.81 4.91 -1.30
CA LYS A 6 9.90 4.02 -2.03
C LYS A 6 10.64 2.73 -2.34
N LEU A 7 10.42 1.65 -1.59
CA LEU A 7 11.15 0.39 -1.81
C LEU A 7 10.86 -0.20 -3.19
N THR A 8 9.65 0.04 -3.70
CA THR A 8 9.26 -0.34 -5.07
C THR A 8 9.96 0.47 -6.18
N GLY A 9 10.59 1.61 -5.87
CA GLY A 9 11.40 2.40 -6.80
C GLY A 9 10.68 3.04 -7.99
N ARG A 10 9.35 2.92 -8.09
CA ARG A 10 8.52 3.47 -9.19
C ARG A 10 7.25 4.11 -8.68
N SER A 11 6.68 5.07 -9.41
CA SER A 11 5.33 5.59 -9.10
C SER A 11 4.26 4.49 -9.15
N GLY A 12 3.22 4.67 -8.35
CA GLY A 12 2.04 3.83 -8.43
C GLY A 12 1.22 4.10 -9.70
N ILE A 13 0.37 3.14 -10.07
CA ILE A 13 -0.57 3.26 -11.19
C ILE A 13 -2.01 3.05 -10.70
N ALA A 14 -3.00 3.62 -11.40
CA ALA A 14 -4.40 3.55 -11.01
C ALA A 14 -4.91 2.11 -10.82
N ASP A 15 -4.42 1.19 -11.65
CA ASP A 15 -4.81 -0.23 -11.63
C ASP A 15 -4.45 -0.91 -10.29
N GLU A 16 -3.41 -0.46 -9.58
CA GLU A 16 -3.04 -1.02 -8.28
C GLU A 16 -4.12 -0.78 -7.23
N VAL A 17 -4.75 0.39 -7.25
CA VAL A 17 -5.88 0.73 -6.38
C VAL A 17 -7.16 0.06 -6.89
N ALA A 18 -7.37 0.04 -8.22
CA ALA A 18 -8.55 -0.57 -8.81
C ALA A 18 -8.66 -2.08 -8.52
N ASN A 19 -7.53 -2.80 -8.52
CA ASN A 19 -7.51 -4.23 -8.20
C ASN A 19 -7.91 -4.51 -6.73
N VAL A 20 -7.53 -3.64 -5.80
CA VAL A 20 -8.00 -3.76 -4.40
C VAL A 20 -9.48 -3.40 -4.31
N ALA A 21 -9.94 -2.38 -5.04
CA ALA A 21 -11.36 -2.06 -5.08
C ALA A 21 -12.21 -3.20 -5.66
N GLU A 22 -11.76 -3.87 -6.71
CA GLU A 22 -12.42 -5.06 -7.28
C GLU A 22 -12.55 -6.17 -6.24
N LEU A 23 -11.47 -6.48 -5.52
CA LEU A 23 -11.49 -7.46 -4.44
C LEU A 23 -12.56 -7.11 -3.39
N LEU A 24 -12.57 -5.86 -2.92
CA LEU A 24 -13.49 -5.39 -1.87
C LEU A 24 -14.95 -5.35 -2.32
N MET A 25 -15.22 -5.09 -3.60
CA MET A 25 -16.57 -5.06 -4.16
C MET A 25 -17.08 -6.45 -4.59
N SER A 26 -16.22 -7.46 -4.61
CA SER A 26 -16.59 -8.85 -4.91
C SER A 26 -17.04 -9.61 -3.66
N ASP A 27 -17.68 -10.76 -3.84
CA ASP A 27 -18.05 -11.67 -2.73
C ASP A 27 -16.85 -12.11 -1.88
N ARG A 28 -15.63 -12.07 -2.45
CA ARG A 28 -14.38 -12.39 -1.73
C ARG A 28 -14.07 -11.37 -0.64
N GLY A 29 -14.60 -10.15 -0.73
CA GLY A 29 -14.47 -9.09 0.25
C GLY A 29 -15.48 -9.16 1.40
N ALA A 30 -16.42 -10.12 1.40
CA ALA A 30 -17.60 -10.11 2.27
C ALA A 30 -17.31 -10.03 3.79
N PHE A 31 -16.11 -10.42 4.24
CA PHE A 31 -15.72 -10.38 5.65
C PHE A 31 -14.64 -9.34 5.96
N ILE A 32 -14.31 -8.48 5.01
CA ILE A 32 -13.36 -7.39 5.16
C ILE A 32 -14.15 -6.12 5.43
N THR A 33 -14.11 -5.65 6.68
CA THR A 33 -14.82 -4.44 7.10
C THR A 33 -14.02 -3.69 8.16
N GLY A 34 -14.22 -2.38 8.26
CA GLY A 34 -13.55 -1.52 9.25
C GLY A 34 -12.02 -1.55 9.19
N THR A 35 -11.44 -1.84 8.02
CA THR A 35 -10.00 -2.04 7.82
C THR A 35 -9.48 -1.03 6.79
N ASP A 36 -8.23 -0.58 6.97
CA ASP A 36 -7.51 0.25 6.01
C ASP A 36 -6.53 -0.59 5.18
N PHE A 37 -6.50 -0.38 3.85
CA PHE A 37 -5.53 -0.98 2.94
C PHE A 37 -4.53 0.05 2.47
N LEU A 38 -3.25 -0.16 2.78
CA LEU A 38 -2.17 0.70 2.32
C LEU A 38 -1.65 0.23 0.95
N ILE A 39 -1.68 1.11 -0.06
CA ILE A 39 -1.25 0.85 -1.43
C ILE A 39 -0.30 1.97 -1.89
N ASP A 40 0.90 2.01 -1.33
CA ASP A 40 1.82 3.15 -1.48
C ASP A 40 3.24 2.76 -1.96
N GLY A 41 3.45 1.48 -2.25
CA GLY A 41 4.73 0.91 -2.65
C GLY A 41 5.83 1.11 -1.60
N ASP A 42 5.46 0.90 -0.34
CA ASP A 42 6.29 0.88 0.88
C ASP A 42 6.75 2.24 1.39
N THR A 43 6.11 3.32 0.93
CA THR A 43 6.47 4.69 1.32
C THR A 43 6.24 4.94 2.81
N THR A 44 5.27 4.25 3.42
CA THR A 44 4.95 4.41 4.85
C THR A 44 5.81 3.52 5.76
N VAL A 45 6.50 2.51 5.23
CA VAL A 45 7.34 1.58 6.01
C VAL A 45 8.35 2.29 6.94
N PRO A 46 9.09 3.32 6.50
CA PRO A 46 10.07 4.02 7.35
C PRO A 46 9.48 4.74 8.57
N TYR A 47 8.15 4.93 8.62
CA TYR A 47 7.49 5.60 9.75
C TYR A 47 7.04 4.63 10.84
N PHE A 48 6.92 3.34 10.52
CA PHE A 48 6.49 2.30 11.45
C PHE A 48 7.63 1.38 11.91
N TYR A 49 8.67 1.27 11.09
CA TYR A 49 9.86 0.48 11.39
C TYR A 49 11.06 1.44 11.43
N ASP A 50 11.96 1.24 12.41
CA ASP A 50 13.26 1.94 12.48
C ASP A 50 13.83 1.99 11.05
N PRO A 51 14.16 3.17 10.48
CA PRO A 51 14.48 3.38 9.07
C PRO A 51 15.62 2.47 8.61
N LEU A 52 15.22 1.25 8.32
CA LEU A 52 15.88 0.17 7.62
C LEU A 52 17.33 -0.06 8.08
N LYS A 53 17.51 -1.02 8.99
CA LYS A 53 18.57 -2.02 8.81
C LYS A 53 18.30 -2.77 7.49
N LEU A 54 18.59 -2.13 6.36
CA LEU A 54 18.83 -2.77 5.06
C LEU A 54 20.33 -2.89 4.86
#